data_AF-A0AAE9Z004-F1
#
_entry.id   AF-A0AAE9Z004-F1
#
_cell.length_a   1.000
_cell.length_b   1.000
_cell.length_c   1.000
_cell.angle_alpha   90.00
_cell.angle_beta   90.00
_cell.angle_gamma   90.00
#
_symmetry.space_group_name_H-M   'P 1'
#
loop_
_entity.id
_entity.type
_entity.pdbx_description
1 polymer ?
#
loop_
_entity_poly.entity_id
_entity_poly.type
_entity_poly.pdbx_seq_one_letter_code
_entity_poly.pdbx_strand_id
1 'polypeptide(L)'
;MLYCNDVMATLLGKPKEEAVGQLQKDLLRDAYNKSIGIKINADNFDDWFDEVERTQRSVEYNQFETDTNEGQYYNVTRMTLSNGMNVVVGPILPNKKPS
;
A
#
# COMPACT_ATOMS: atom_id res chain seq x y z
N MET A 1 -3.60 5.32 8.76
CA MET A 1 -2.41 5.72 7.99
C MET A 1 -1.94 7.01 8.60
N LEU A 2 -0.75 7.04 9.18
CA LEU A 2 -0.27 8.25 9.86
C LEU A 2 0.18 9.31 8.85
N TYR A 3 0.80 8.87 7.77
CA TYR A 3 1.24 9.72 6.66
C TYR A 3 1.39 8.87 5.39
N CYS A 4 1.10 9.50 4.25
CA CYS A 4 1.48 9.01 2.93
C CYS A 4 1.82 10.20 2.01
N ASN A 5 2.63 9.97 0.99
CA ASN A 5 2.88 10.98 -0.06
C ASN A 5 1.76 10.93 -1.11
N ASP A 6 1.73 11.91 -2.01
CA ASP A 6 0.63 12.05 -2.99
C ASP A 6 0.57 10.88 -3.98
N VAL A 7 1.73 10.27 -4.28
CA VAL A 7 1.78 9.08 -5.15
C VAL A 7 1.12 7.89 -4.46
N MET A 8 1.37 7.68 -3.16
CA MET A 8 0.71 6.61 -2.42
C MET A 8 -0.80 6.86 -2.30
N ALA A 9 -1.20 8.11 -2.08
CA ALA A 9 -2.62 8.47 -2.05
C ALA A 9 -3.29 8.13 -3.38
N THR A 10 -2.64 8.45 -4.50
CA THR A 10 -3.06 8.07 -5.87
C THR A 10 -3.18 6.55 -6.02
N LEU A 11 -2.19 5.79 -5.51
CA LEU A 11 -2.22 4.32 -5.51
C LEU A 11 -3.35 3.71 -4.67
N LEU A 12 -3.83 4.44 -3.67
CA LEU A 12 -4.98 4.05 -2.85
C LEU A 12 -6.31 4.56 -3.43
N GLY A 13 -6.26 5.26 -4.58
CA GLY A 13 -7.44 5.79 -5.24
C GLY A 13 -8.13 6.93 -4.46
N LYS A 14 -7.40 7.64 -3.59
CA LYS A 14 -7.95 8.72 -2.77
C LYS A 14 -7.06 9.96 -2.74
N PRO A 15 -7.64 11.16 -2.56
CA PRO A 15 -6.87 12.32 -2.12
C PRO A 15 -6.11 12.03 -0.83
N LYS A 16 -4.92 12.62 -0.66
CA LYS A 16 -4.07 12.38 0.51
C LYS A 16 -4.76 12.79 1.81
N GLU A 17 -5.50 13.88 1.78
CA GLU A 17 -6.26 14.42 2.90
C GLU A 17 -7.33 13.44 3.39
N GLU A 18 -7.87 12.63 2.47
CA GLU A 18 -8.82 11.57 2.80
C GLU A 18 -8.12 10.28 3.24
N ALA A 19 -6.94 9.97 2.70
CA ALA A 19 -6.20 8.75 3.03
C ALA A 19 -5.58 8.80 4.43
N VAL A 20 -5.09 9.97 4.85
CA VAL A 20 -4.51 10.16 6.19
C VAL A 20 -5.60 10.02 7.26
N GLY A 21 -5.29 9.30 8.34
CA GLY A 21 -6.24 9.00 9.42
C GLY A 21 -7.05 7.73 9.23
N GLN A 22 -7.26 7.24 7.99
CA GLN A 22 -7.98 5.98 7.75
C GLN A 22 -7.14 4.73 8.04
N LEU A 23 -7.75 3.61 8.42
CA LEU A 23 -7.01 2.36 8.58
C LEU A 23 -6.50 1.87 7.23
N GLN A 24 -5.28 1.32 7.20
CA GLN A 24 -4.69 0.78 5.97
C GLN A 24 -5.55 -0.36 5.39
N LYS A 25 -6.12 -1.21 6.26
CA LYS A 25 -7.03 -2.29 5.86
C LYS A 25 -8.21 -1.77 5.06
N ASP A 26 -8.83 -0.69 5.51
CA ASP A 26 -10.00 -0.09 4.86
C ASP A 26 -9.63 0.53 3.50
N LEU A 27 -8.50 1.24 3.43
CA LEU A 27 -8.00 1.83 2.19
C LEU A 27 -7.67 0.76 1.13
N LEU A 28 -6.99 -0.31 1.53
CA LEU A 28 -6.67 -1.42 0.63
C LEU A 28 -7.91 -2.23 0.25
N ARG A 29 -8.88 -2.37 1.15
CA ARG A 29 -10.16 -3.04 0.86
C ARG A 29 -10.96 -2.27 -0.18
N ASP A 30 -11.02 -0.95 -0.05
CA ASP A 30 -11.71 -0.10 -1.01
C ASP A 30 -11.05 -0.18 -2.40
N ALA A 31 -9.72 -0.13 -2.44
CA ALA A 31 -8.94 -0.30 -3.68
C ALA A 31 -9.17 -1.68 -4.32
N TYR A 32 -9.17 -2.75 -3.52
CA TYR A 32 -9.45 -4.12 -3.96
C TYR A 32 -10.85 -4.24 -4.56
N ASN A 33 -11.88 -3.80 -3.83
CA ASN A 33 -13.28 -3.91 -4.25
C ASN A 33 -13.57 -3.12 -5.54
N LYS A 34 -12.86 -2.01 -5.76
CA LYS A 34 -13.02 -1.15 -6.93
C LYS A 34 -12.06 -1.50 -8.07
N SER A 35 -11.10 -2.40 -7.83
CA SER A 35 -10.03 -2.73 -8.77
C SER A 35 -9.27 -1.49 -9.28
N ILE A 36 -8.91 -0.59 -8.37
CA ILE A 36 -8.15 0.65 -8.66
C ILE A 36 -6.82 0.65 -7.95
N GLY A 37 -5.80 1.26 -8.56
CA GLY A 37 -4.50 1.43 -7.93
C GLY A 37 -3.84 0.08 -7.64
N ILE A 38 -3.36 -0.15 -6.40
CA ILE A 38 -2.61 -1.37 -6.03
C ILE A 38 -3.34 -2.65 -6.47
N LYS A 39 -2.65 -3.47 -7.29
CA LYS A 39 -3.16 -4.75 -7.76
C LYS A 39 -3.01 -5.81 -6.67
N ILE A 40 -4.13 -6.33 -6.20
CA ILE A 40 -4.18 -7.40 -5.20
C ILE A 40 -4.74 -8.64 -5.87
N ASN A 41 -3.88 -9.63 -6.11
CA ASN A 41 -4.26 -10.91 -6.69
C ASN A 41 -4.55 -11.91 -5.58
N ALA A 42 -5.75 -11.85 -5.02
CA ALA A 42 -6.22 -12.78 -4.01
C ALA A 42 -7.70 -13.08 -4.24
N ASP A 43 -8.13 -14.30 -3.93
CA ASP A 43 -9.56 -14.66 -3.97
C ASP A 43 -10.31 -14.14 -2.73
N ASN A 44 -9.58 -13.99 -1.61
CA ASN A 44 -10.08 -13.46 -0.36
C ASN A 44 -9.17 -12.34 0.16
N PHE A 45 -9.74 -11.13 0.29
CA PHE A 45 -9.00 -9.96 0.77
C PHE A 45 -8.57 -10.10 2.23
N ASP A 46 -9.40 -10.70 3.09
CA ASP A 46 -9.10 -10.79 4.52
C ASP A 46 -7.90 -11.70 4.79
N ASP A 47 -7.87 -12.88 4.17
CA ASP A 47 -6.74 -13.81 4.29
C ASP A 47 -5.45 -13.17 3.74
N TRP A 48 -5.55 -12.46 2.62
CA TRP A 48 -4.42 -11.72 2.05
C TRP A 48 -3.92 -10.61 2.98
N PHE A 49 -4.84 -9.84 3.56
CA PHE A 49 -4.46 -8.72 4.43
C PHE A 49 -3.83 -9.22 5.73
N ASP A 50 -4.30 -10.32 6.29
CA ASP A 50 -3.73 -10.90 7.52
C ASP A 50 -2.26 -11.33 7.29
N GLU A 51 -1.94 -11.89 6.13
CA GLU A 51 -0.55 -12.19 5.74
C GLU A 51 0.30 -10.93 5.52
N VAL A 52 -0.27 -9.91 4.87
CA VAL A 52 0.37 -8.61 4.70
C VAL A 52 0.68 -7.99 6.06
N GLU A 53 -0.28 -7.97 6.98
CA GLU A 53 -0.13 -7.41 8.32
C GLU A 53 0.91 -8.18 9.13
N ARG A 54 0.90 -9.52 9.10
CA ARG A 54 1.89 -10.37 9.77
C ARG A 54 3.30 -10.06 9.29
N THR A 55 3.49 -9.95 7.97
CA THR A 55 4.77 -9.59 7.36
C THR A 55 5.21 -8.19 7.77
N GLN A 56 4.29 -7.24 7.69
CA GLN A 56 4.50 -5.84 8.03
C GLN A 56 4.88 -5.63 9.50
N ARG A 57 4.28 -6.35 10.43
CA ARG A 57 4.61 -6.27 11.87
C ARG A 57 5.97 -6.90 12.21
N SER A 58 6.46 -7.81 11.38
CA SER A 58 7.76 -8.47 11.60
C SER A 58 8.96 -7.62 11.17
N VAL A 59 8.74 -6.52 10.43
CA VAL A 59 9.81 -5.67 9.89
C VAL A 59 9.46 -4.18 10.06
N GLU A 60 10.26 -3.48 10.86
CA GLU A 60 10.09 -2.04 11.14
C GLU A 60 10.23 -1.18 9.88
N TYR A 61 11.22 -1.47 9.03
CA TYR A 61 11.46 -0.75 7.77
C TYR A 61 11.53 -1.74 6.62
N ASN A 62 10.65 -1.57 5.62
CA ASN A 62 10.57 -2.47 4.48
C ASN A 62 10.46 -1.73 3.15
N GLN A 63 11.03 -2.33 2.12
CA GLN A 63 10.90 -1.92 0.73
C GLN A 63 10.30 -3.07 -0.07
N PHE A 64 9.23 -2.81 -0.81
CA PHE A 64 8.54 -3.83 -1.59
C PHE A 64 8.04 -3.29 -2.91
N GLU A 65 7.83 -4.19 -3.85
CA GLU A 65 7.40 -3.87 -5.20
C GLU A 65 5.89 -4.12 -5.34
N THR A 66 5.21 -3.27 -6.09
CA THR A 66 3.78 -3.40 -6.36
C THR A 66 3.44 -3.01 -7.79
N ASP A 67 2.58 -3.82 -8.40
CA ASP A 67 1.88 -3.48 -9.63
C ASP A 67 0.58 -2.72 -9.29
N THR A 68 0.06 -1.99 -10.28
CA THR A 68 -1.30 -1.44 -10.25
C THR A 68 -2.21 -2.11 -11.28
N ASN A 69 -3.53 -1.96 -11.09
CA ASN A 69 -4.52 -2.45 -12.05
C ASN A 69 -4.42 -1.72 -13.40
N GLU A 70 -3.86 -0.51 -13.42
CA GLU A 70 -3.58 0.30 -14.60
C GLU A 70 -2.25 -0.07 -15.28
N GLY A 71 -1.54 -1.10 -14.78
CA GLY A 71 -0.30 -1.61 -15.38
C GLY A 71 0.94 -0.80 -15.04
N GLN A 72 0.87 0.06 -14.02
CA GLN A 72 2.04 0.79 -13.50
C GLN A 72 2.77 -0.07 -12.47
N TYR A 73 4.07 0.17 -12.32
CA TYR A 73 4.91 -0.57 -11.39
C TYR A 73 5.69 0.37 -10.49
N TYR A 74 5.72 0.05 -9.21
CA TYR A 74 6.21 0.93 -8.19
C TYR A 74 7.03 0.20 -7.14
N ASN A 75 8.05 0.89 -6.64
CA ASN A 75 8.80 0.44 -5.47
C ASN A 75 8.41 1.32 -4.27
N VAL A 76 7.90 0.71 -3.21
CA VAL A 76 7.33 1.38 -2.04
C VAL A 76 8.23 1.17 -0.83
N THR A 77 8.65 2.26 -0.22
CA THR A 77 9.36 2.26 1.07
C THR A 77 8.39 2.62 2.20
N ARG A 78 8.33 1.75 3.20
CA ARG A 78 7.39 1.84 4.32
C ARG A 78 8.13 1.64 5.64
N MET A 79 7.73 2.40 6.64
CA MET A 79 8.07 2.19 8.05
C MET A 79 6.80 1.86 8.85
N THR A 80 6.86 0.87 9.72
CA THR A 80 5.85 0.63 10.76
C THR A 80 6.38 1.02 12.10
N LEU A 81 5.60 1.88 12.75
CA LEU A 81 5.87 2.37 14.08
C LEU A 81 5.51 1.31 15.13
N SER A 82 6.04 1.48 16.33
CA SER A 82 5.79 0.58 17.48
C SER A 82 4.30 0.47 17.86
N ASN A 83 3.47 1.44 17.49
CA ASN A 83 2.02 1.42 17.67
C ASN A 83 1.25 0.70 16.54
N GLY A 84 1.96 0.07 15.59
CA GLY A 84 1.37 -0.63 14.45
C GLY A 84 0.92 0.28 13.30
N MET A 85 1.07 1.61 13.41
CA MET A 85 0.75 2.52 12.31
C MET A 85 1.84 2.51 11.24
N ASN A 86 1.41 2.61 9.98
CA ASN A 86 2.31 2.67 8.84
C ASN A 86 2.53 4.12 8.37
N VAL A 87 3.79 4.42 8.00
CA VAL A 87 4.27 5.64 7.35
C VAL A 87 4.92 5.21 6.03
N VAL A 88 4.56 5.85 4.92
CA VAL A 88 5.24 5.63 3.62
C VAL A 88 6.29 6.73 3.46
N VAL A 89 7.58 6.36 3.42
CA VAL A 89 8.71 7.28 3.68
C VAL A 89 9.55 7.59 2.42
N GLY A 90 9.41 6.84 1.33
CA GLY A 90 10.28 6.97 0.15
C GLY A 90 9.55 7.40 -1.13
N PRO A 91 10.31 7.83 -2.15
CA PRO A 91 9.76 8.06 -3.48
C PRO A 91 9.22 6.76 -4.04
N ILE A 92 7.97 6.78 -4.49
CA ILE A 92 7.40 5.67 -5.24
C ILE A 92 7.87 5.84 -6.68
N LEU A 93 8.96 5.16 -7.04
CA LEU A 93 9.58 5.31 -8.35
C LEU A 93 8.85 4.42 -9.37
N PRO A 94 8.40 4.97 -10.53
CA PRO A 94 7.96 4.15 -11.63
C PRO A 94 9.17 3.35 -12.14
N ASN A 95 9.16 2.05 -11.89
CA ASN A 95 10.22 1.15 -12.38
C ASN A 95 9.77 0.54 -13.71
N LYS A 96 10.72 0.28 -14.62
CA LYS A 96 10.44 -0.62 -15.75
C LYS A 96 10.32 -2.04 -15.19
N LYS A 97 9.25 -2.75 -15.50
CA LYS A 97 9.09 -4.16 -15.13
C LYS A 97 10.33 -4.92 -15.65
N PRO A 98 11.08 -5.63 -14.79
CA PRO A 98 12.22 -6.41 -15.27
C PRO A 98 11.74 -7.41 -16.33
N SER A 99 12.42 -7.39 -17.48
CA SER A 99 12.17 -8.22 -18.66
C SER A 99 12.44 -9.69 -18.40
#